data_AF-A0A060TER0-F1
#
_entry.id   AF-A0A060TER0-F1
#
_cell.length_a   1.000
_cell.length_b   1.000
_cell.length_c   1.000
_cell.angle_alpha   90.00
_cell.angle_beta   90.00
_cell.angle_gamma   90.00
#
_symmetry.space_group_name_H-M   'P 1'
#
loop_
_entity.id
_entity.type
_entity.pdbx_description
1 polymer ?
#
loop_
_entity_poly.entity_id
_entity_poly.type
_entity_poly.pdbx_seq_one_letter_code
_entity_poly.pdbx_strand_id
1 'polypeptide(L)'
;MSKFPALEDFDEDLANQETNIDNEEDFLSREKAVLGDDAQAFNSQGGDQDPDQAGFEASFPALDSQNNESSSALGPTGLISEPAEPYLPNQPSDQAATEGVNKLSLEDSEPIKEWKARRELEIQRRDELSESKRKETREKAMKAIDDFYENYNSKKDDGIEQNRAEEKKFIEERDNAVTTVGNTWERIVKLIDTSDKGVKSSTHDKTRFRELLMSLRGDSNAPGAGGY
;
A
#
# COMPACT_ATOMS: atom_id res chain seq x y z
N MET A 1 -6.86 -25.49 10.56
CA MET A 1 -7.60 -24.39 9.89
C MET A 1 -6.55 -23.39 9.44
N SER A 2 -6.38 -23.25 8.13
CA SER A 2 -5.39 -22.40 7.48
C SER A 2 -5.54 -20.97 8.01
N LYS A 3 -4.45 -20.44 8.58
CA LYS A 3 -4.36 -19.10 9.19
C LYS A 3 -4.40 -17.96 8.16
N PHE A 4 -4.49 -18.31 6.88
CA PHE A 4 -4.60 -17.41 5.75
C PHE A 4 -5.74 -17.87 4.84
N PRO A 5 -6.49 -16.94 4.23
CA PRO A 5 -7.32 -17.24 3.07
C PRO A 5 -6.48 -17.98 2.02
N ALA A 6 -7.06 -18.98 1.36
CA ALA A 6 -6.37 -19.66 0.27
C ALA A 6 -6.10 -18.64 -0.84
N LEU A 7 -4.87 -18.62 -1.38
CA LEU A 7 -4.52 -17.72 -2.48
C LEU A 7 -5.33 -17.99 -3.77
N GLU A 8 -6.05 -19.12 -3.82
CA GLU A 8 -6.91 -19.48 -4.95
C GLU A 8 -8.11 -18.53 -5.13
N ASP A 9 -8.56 -17.83 -4.07
CA ASP A 9 -9.68 -16.87 -4.17
C ASP A 9 -9.25 -15.48 -4.72
N PHE A 10 -7.95 -15.19 -4.81
CA PHE A 10 -7.43 -13.91 -5.32
C PHE A 10 -7.05 -13.98 -6.80
N ASP A 11 -6.89 -15.18 -7.36
CA ASP A 11 -6.32 -15.39 -8.70
C ASP A 11 -7.39 -15.49 -9.80
N GLU A 12 -8.68 -15.64 -9.46
CA GLU A 12 -9.74 -15.86 -10.47
C GLU A 12 -10.02 -14.62 -11.33
N ASP A 13 -9.78 -13.41 -10.81
CA ASP A 13 -9.89 -12.15 -11.57
C ASP A 13 -8.55 -11.71 -12.22
N LEU A 14 -7.41 -12.30 -11.82
CA LEU A 14 -6.09 -11.99 -12.39
C LEU A 14 -5.68 -12.98 -13.51
N ALA A 15 -6.12 -14.23 -13.42
CA ALA A 15 -5.73 -15.31 -14.33
C ALA A 15 -6.27 -15.20 -15.77
N ASN A 16 -7.17 -14.25 -16.05
CA ASN A 16 -7.64 -13.95 -17.42
C ASN A 16 -6.85 -12.83 -18.12
N GLN A 17 -5.82 -12.27 -17.49
CA GLN A 17 -4.87 -11.38 -18.17
C GLN A 17 -3.66 -12.20 -18.62
N GLU A 18 -3.63 -12.55 -19.91
CA GLU A 18 -2.45 -13.07 -20.59
C GLU A 18 -1.24 -12.15 -20.31
N THR A 19 -0.34 -12.57 -19.44
CA THR A 19 0.88 -11.82 -19.14
C THR A 19 1.86 -11.97 -20.29
N ASN A 20 1.83 -11.01 -21.21
CA ASN A 20 2.88 -10.80 -22.20
C ASN A 20 4.01 -9.99 -21.52
N ILE A 21 4.92 -10.69 -20.84
CA ILE A 21 5.93 -10.11 -19.91
C ILE A 21 7.10 -9.42 -20.65
N ASP A 22 7.03 -9.22 -21.97
CA ASP A 22 8.15 -8.69 -22.76
C ASP A 22 8.08 -7.18 -23.07
N ASN A 23 7.10 -6.45 -22.54
CA ASN A 23 6.99 -5.00 -22.77
C ASN A 23 7.11 -4.22 -21.44
N GLU A 24 8.24 -3.55 -21.22
CA GLU A 24 8.45 -2.60 -20.12
C GLU A 24 7.35 -1.50 -20.07
N GLU A 25 6.70 -1.24 -21.21
CA GLU A 25 5.56 -0.34 -21.35
C GLU A 25 4.29 -0.80 -20.60
N ASP A 26 4.11 -2.11 -20.38
CA ASP A 26 2.95 -2.66 -19.66
C ASP A 26 3.04 -2.39 -18.15
N PHE A 27 4.25 -2.44 -17.59
CA PHE A 27 4.48 -2.11 -16.18
C PHE A 27 4.17 -0.63 -15.88
N LEU A 28 4.65 0.29 -16.71
CA LEU A 28 4.39 1.73 -16.55
C LEU A 28 2.91 2.06 -16.80
N SER A 29 2.28 1.40 -17.77
CA SER A 29 0.85 1.59 -18.05
C SER A 29 -0.02 1.10 -16.89
N ARG A 30 0.37 -0.03 -16.27
CA ARG A 30 -0.33 -0.59 -15.10
C ARG A 30 -0.17 0.29 -13.87
N GLU A 31 1.05 0.71 -13.54
CA GLU A 31 1.29 1.64 -12.43
C GLU A 31 0.58 2.97 -12.64
N LYS A 32 0.58 3.50 -13.88
CA LYS A 32 -0.12 4.73 -14.22
C LYS A 32 -1.64 4.63 -14.10
N ALA A 33 -2.22 3.47 -14.43
CA ALA A 33 -3.66 3.25 -14.27
C ALA A 33 -4.07 3.16 -12.79
N VAL A 34 -3.18 2.63 -11.94
CA VAL A 34 -3.43 2.49 -10.50
C VAL A 34 -3.22 3.81 -9.76
N LEU A 35 -2.18 4.59 -10.11
CA LEU A 35 -1.86 5.86 -9.45
C LEU A 35 -2.56 7.08 -10.07
N GLY A 36 -3.11 6.97 -11.29
CA GLY A 36 -3.84 8.05 -11.94
C GLY A 36 -2.98 9.30 -12.15
N ASP A 37 -3.46 10.46 -11.67
CA ASP A 37 -2.76 11.75 -11.82
C ASP A 37 -1.41 11.81 -11.08
N ASP A 38 -1.25 11.03 -10.00
CA ASP A 38 -0.01 10.99 -9.20
C ASP A 38 1.14 10.26 -9.93
N ALA A 39 0.83 9.47 -10.96
CA ALA A 39 1.82 8.74 -11.75
C ALA A 39 2.77 9.66 -12.53
N GLN A 40 2.39 10.92 -12.77
CA GLN A 40 3.23 11.92 -13.44
C GLN A 40 4.50 12.26 -12.64
N ALA A 41 4.49 12.05 -11.32
CA ALA A 41 5.66 12.28 -10.46
C ALA A 41 6.83 11.34 -10.78
N PHE A 42 6.55 10.16 -11.33
CA PHE A 42 7.58 9.17 -11.69
C PHE A 42 8.07 9.32 -13.13
N ASN A 43 7.41 10.15 -13.95
CA ASN A 43 7.74 10.34 -15.36
C ASN A 43 8.74 11.49 -15.60
N SER A 44 9.54 11.86 -14.59
CA SER A 44 10.46 13.00 -14.63
C SER A 44 11.72 12.69 -15.43
N GLN A 45 11.58 12.53 -16.75
CA GLN A 45 12.66 12.87 -17.67
C GLN A 45 12.63 14.40 -17.90
N GLY A 46 13.12 15.12 -16.89
CA GLY A 46 13.39 16.56 -16.93
C GLY A 46 12.30 17.43 -16.32
N GLY A 47 12.63 18.13 -15.22
CA GLY A 47 11.96 19.39 -14.94
C GLY A 47 12.00 19.95 -13.52
N ASP A 48 12.17 19.15 -12.47
CA ASP A 48 12.26 19.68 -11.11
C ASP A 48 13.53 19.18 -10.44
N GLN A 49 14.47 20.11 -10.26
CA GLN A 49 15.66 19.92 -9.44
C GLN A 49 15.21 19.81 -8.00
N ASP A 50 15.19 18.58 -7.50
CA ASP A 50 15.15 18.31 -6.08
C ASP A 50 16.32 19.07 -5.41
N PRO A 51 16.08 19.95 -4.41
CA PRO A 51 17.16 20.64 -3.71
C PRO A 51 18.18 19.68 -3.08
N ASP A 52 17.79 18.43 -2.83
CA ASP A 52 18.68 17.38 -2.33
C ASP A 52 19.62 16.84 -3.42
N GLN A 53 19.22 16.88 -4.69
CA GLN A 53 20.09 16.50 -5.81
C GLN A 53 21.16 17.56 -6.09
N ALA A 54 20.84 18.85 -5.96
CA ALA A 54 21.84 19.91 -6.05
C ALA A 54 22.91 19.82 -4.93
N GLY A 55 22.51 19.40 -3.72
CA GLY A 55 23.43 19.13 -2.61
C GLY A 55 24.32 17.91 -2.84
N PHE A 56 23.78 16.87 -3.49
CA PHE A 56 24.53 15.69 -3.90
C PHE A 56 25.54 16.01 -5.02
N GLU A 57 25.14 16.75 -6.05
CA GLU A 57 26.00 17.15 -7.16
C GLU A 57 27.16 18.07 -6.72
N ALA A 58 26.92 18.95 -5.74
CA ALA A 58 27.96 19.79 -5.15
C ALA A 58 28.97 19.03 -4.27
N SER A 59 28.64 17.79 -3.87
CA SER A 59 29.53 16.92 -3.08
C SER A 59 30.56 16.19 -3.95
N PHE A 60 30.42 16.26 -5.28
CA PHE A 60 31.41 15.75 -6.23
C PHE A 60 32.16 16.92 -6.90
N PRO A 61 33.47 16.78 -7.14
CA PRO A 61 34.22 17.76 -7.93
C PRO A 61 33.59 17.91 -9.32
N ALA A 62 33.25 19.14 -9.72
CA ALA A 62 32.64 19.41 -11.02
C ALA A 62 33.59 19.01 -12.16
N LEU A 63 33.23 17.98 -12.91
CA LEU A 63 33.85 17.66 -14.21
C LEU A 63 33.21 18.57 -15.25
N ASP A 64 33.81 19.74 -15.42
CA ASP A 64 33.31 20.76 -16.35
C ASP A 64 33.26 20.20 -17.78
N SER A 65 32.05 20.11 -18.31
CA SER A 65 31.75 19.51 -19.61
C SER A 65 32.02 20.52 -20.72
N GLN A 66 33.27 20.96 -20.86
CA GLN A 66 33.76 21.64 -22.06
C GLN A 66 35.25 21.38 -22.26
N ASN A 67 35.52 20.25 -22.92
CA ASN A 67 36.57 20.13 -23.93
C ASN A 67 38.03 20.20 -23.41
N ASN A 68 38.58 19.07 -22.94
CA ASN A 68 39.95 18.71 -23.28
C ASN A 68 40.23 17.20 -23.13
N GLU A 69 40.62 16.59 -24.24
CA GLU A 69 41.15 15.24 -24.44
C GLU A 69 42.38 14.95 -23.55
N SER A 70 42.26 14.84 -22.23
CA SER A 70 43.41 14.50 -21.35
C SER A 70 43.10 13.90 -19.96
N SER A 71 41.88 13.45 -19.67
CA SER A 71 41.61 12.78 -18.39
C SER A 71 40.44 11.81 -18.46
N SER A 72 40.58 10.75 -19.25
CA SER A 72 39.71 9.57 -19.18
C SER A 72 40.45 8.43 -18.48
N ALA A 73 40.29 8.35 -17.16
CA ALA A 73 40.64 7.17 -16.36
C ALA A 73 39.50 6.75 -15.42
N LEU A 74 38.26 7.21 -15.66
CA LEU A 74 37.09 6.80 -14.89
C LEU A 74 35.92 6.51 -15.86
N GLY A 75 35.79 5.25 -16.24
CA GLY A 75 34.56 4.71 -16.85
C GLY A 75 33.50 4.36 -15.79
N PRO A 76 32.26 4.07 -16.20
CA PRO A 76 31.08 3.94 -15.31
C PRO A 76 31.08 2.67 -14.44
N THR A 77 32.15 1.89 -14.42
CA THR A 77 32.35 0.76 -13.52
C THR A 77 33.42 1.19 -12.52
N GLY A 78 33.04 1.49 -11.26
CA GLY A 78 33.91 2.06 -10.23
C GLY A 78 35.06 1.16 -9.73
N LEU A 79 35.88 0.64 -10.63
CA LEU A 79 37.15 0.02 -10.34
C LEU A 79 38.21 1.12 -10.42
N ILE A 80 38.79 1.47 -9.27
CA ILE A 80 40.01 2.27 -9.21
C ILE A 80 41.11 1.44 -9.86
N SER A 81 41.34 1.67 -11.16
CA SER A 81 42.48 1.12 -11.86
C SER A 81 43.71 1.91 -11.40
N GLU A 82 44.71 1.14 -10.97
CA GLU A 82 46.08 1.48 -10.62
C GLU A 82 46.67 2.58 -11.55
N PRO A 83 47.60 3.44 -11.07
CA PRO A 83 48.18 4.52 -11.88
C PRO A 83 48.66 3.98 -13.24
N ALA A 84 48.13 4.56 -14.31
CA ALA A 84 48.47 4.20 -15.68
C ALA A 84 49.97 4.40 -15.91
N GLU A 85 50.75 3.31 -15.82
CA GLU A 85 52.13 3.30 -16.28
C GLU A 85 52.17 3.46 -17.81
N PRO A 86 53.17 4.17 -18.35
CA PRO A 86 53.27 4.42 -19.78
C PRO A 86 53.40 3.11 -20.56
N TYR A 87 52.52 2.92 -21.54
CA TYR A 87 52.47 1.74 -22.40
C TYR A 87 53.83 1.49 -23.09
N LEU A 88 54.49 0.40 -22.70
CA LEU A 88 55.69 -0.13 -23.37
C LEU A 88 55.26 -1.32 -24.24
N PRO A 89 55.47 -1.28 -25.58
CA PRO A 89 55.21 -2.44 -26.41
C PRO A 89 56.17 -3.57 -26.04
N ASN A 90 55.67 -4.81 -25.94
CA ASN A 90 56.38 -6.07 -25.65
C ASN A 90 56.50 -6.55 -24.17
N GLN A 91 55.49 -6.37 -23.31
CA GLN A 91 55.41 -7.14 -22.06
C GLN A 91 54.76 -8.53 -22.24
N PRO A 92 55.30 -9.59 -21.62
CA PRO A 92 54.65 -10.90 -21.56
C PRO A 92 53.35 -10.81 -20.74
N SER A 93 52.29 -11.41 -21.26
CA SER A 93 50.95 -11.45 -20.65
C SER A 93 50.96 -11.83 -19.15
N ASP A 94 50.14 -11.12 -18.37
CA ASP A 94 49.99 -11.18 -16.90
C ASP A 94 49.65 -12.56 -16.30
N GLN A 95 49.47 -13.59 -17.12
CA GLN A 95 49.17 -14.94 -16.66
C GLN A 95 50.37 -15.67 -16.04
N ALA A 96 51.61 -15.23 -16.28
CA ALA A 96 52.80 -15.85 -15.69
C ALA A 96 53.17 -15.31 -14.29
N ALA A 97 52.63 -14.16 -13.88
CA ALA A 97 52.96 -13.53 -12.59
C ALA A 97 52.16 -14.12 -11.41
N THR A 98 50.97 -14.68 -11.66
CA THR A 98 50.07 -15.18 -10.61
C THR A 98 50.46 -16.57 -10.08
N GLU A 99 51.15 -17.39 -10.88
CA GLU A 99 51.60 -18.73 -10.47
C GLU A 99 52.79 -18.72 -9.49
N GLY A 100 53.63 -17.67 -9.54
CA GLY A 100 54.80 -17.51 -8.67
C GLY A 100 54.44 -17.08 -7.24
N VAL A 101 53.37 -16.31 -7.07
CA VAL A 101 52.95 -15.78 -5.76
C VAL A 101 52.31 -16.87 -4.89
N ASN A 102 51.59 -17.82 -5.51
CA ASN A 102 50.92 -18.92 -4.81
C ASN A 102 51.88 -20.02 -4.28
N LYS A 103 53.15 -20.02 -4.70
CA LYS A 103 54.18 -21.00 -4.25
C LYS A 103 55.01 -20.52 -3.06
N LEU A 104 54.85 -19.26 -2.64
CA LEU A 104 55.47 -18.76 -1.42
C LEU A 104 54.53 -19.13 -0.27
N SER A 105 54.91 -20.13 0.53
CA SER A 105 54.26 -20.45 1.80
C SER A 105 54.50 -19.31 2.80
N LEU A 106 53.85 -18.18 2.54
CA LEU A 106 53.80 -17.02 3.40
C LEU A 106 52.66 -17.28 4.39
N GLU A 107 52.96 -18.10 5.39
CA GLU A 107 52.13 -18.13 6.58
C GLU A 107 51.98 -16.69 7.06
N ASP A 108 50.73 -16.22 7.18
CA ASP A 108 50.43 -14.82 7.50
C ASP A 108 51.24 -14.39 8.72
N SER A 109 51.80 -13.18 8.69
CA SER A 109 52.52 -12.66 9.86
C SER A 109 51.57 -12.58 11.06
N GLU A 110 52.10 -12.80 12.28
CA GLU A 110 51.31 -12.75 13.52
C GLU A 110 50.43 -11.47 13.64
N PRO A 111 50.91 -10.27 13.26
CA PRO A 111 50.05 -9.07 13.23
C PRO A 111 48.87 -9.17 12.26
N ILE A 112 49.04 -9.82 11.11
CA ILE A 112 47.97 -10.03 10.13
C ILE A 112 46.95 -11.04 10.66
N LYS A 113 47.41 -12.10 11.33
CA LYS A 113 46.52 -13.08 11.99
C LYS A 113 45.66 -12.41 13.07
N GLU A 114 46.28 -11.62 13.94
CA GLU A 114 45.56 -10.87 14.99
C GLU A 114 44.56 -9.87 14.40
N TRP A 115 44.95 -9.16 13.33
CA TRP A 115 44.06 -8.23 12.65
C TRP A 115 42.85 -8.95 12.02
N LYS A 116 43.07 -10.07 11.33
CA LYS A 116 41.98 -10.89 10.77
C LYS A 116 41.03 -11.37 11.87
N ALA A 117 41.56 -11.86 12.98
CA ALA A 117 40.75 -12.32 14.11
C ALA A 117 39.90 -11.19 14.73
N ARG A 118 40.45 -9.99 14.91
CA ARG A 118 39.69 -8.82 15.42
C ARG A 118 38.62 -8.36 14.42
N ARG A 119 38.93 -8.35 13.13
CA ARG A 119 37.99 -7.98 12.06
C ARG A 119 36.84 -8.97 11.97
N GLU A 120 37.14 -10.26 12.03
CA GLU A 120 36.13 -11.32 11.98
C GLU A 120 35.16 -11.21 13.16
N LEU A 121 35.67 -10.95 14.36
CA LEU A 121 34.83 -10.75 15.55
C LEU A 121 33.92 -9.52 15.40
N GLU A 122 34.43 -8.41 14.87
CA GLU A 122 33.63 -7.21 14.62
C GLU A 122 32.55 -7.46 13.54
N ILE A 123 32.88 -8.18 12.47
CA ILE A 123 31.93 -8.59 11.44
C ILE A 123 30.84 -9.47 12.05
N GLN A 124 31.22 -10.49 12.82
CA GLN A 124 30.29 -11.36 13.51
C GLN A 124 29.34 -10.57 14.42
N ARG A 125 29.87 -9.66 15.25
CA ARG A 125 29.05 -8.81 16.12
C ARG A 125 28.06 -7.96 15.30
N ARG A 126 28.51 -7.35 14.21
CA ARG A 126 27.68 -6.52 13.34
C ARG A 126 26.60 -7.35 12.63
N ASP A 127 26.94 -8.56 12.22
CA ASP A 127 26.03 -9.47 11.53
C ASP A 127 24.97 -10.01 12.51
N GLU A 128 25.36 -10.37 13.74
CA GLU A 128 24.43 -10.75 14.82
C GLU A 128 23.43 -9.63 15.15
N LEU A 129 23.90 -8.37 15.24
CA LEU A 129 23.03 -7.21 15.44
C LEU A 129 22.08 -6.99 14.26
N SER A 130 22.57 -7.18 13.03
CA SER A 130 21.77 -7.03 11.82
C SER A 130 20.70 -8.13 11.71
N GLU A 131 21.05 -9.37 12.03
CA GLU A 131 20.11 -10.49 12.11
C GLU A 131 19.06 -10.27 13.19
N SER A 132 19.45 -9.80 14.38
CA SER A 132 18.51 -9.50 15.46
C SER A 132 17.49 -8.44 15.04
N LYS A 133 17.95 -7.33 14.44
CA LYS A 133 17.05 -6.28 13.93
C LYS A 133 16.14 -6.79 12.82
N ARG A 134 16.65 -7.64 11.93
CA ARG A 134 15.86 -8.25 10.86
C ARG A 134 14.78 -9.18 11.44
N LYS A 135 15.11 -9.96 12.47
CA LYS A 135 14.15 -10.81 13.18
C LYS A 135 13.08 -9.98 13.89
N GLU A 136 13.48 -8.95 14.63
CA GLU A 136 12.55 -8.02 15.30
C GLU A 136 11.60 -7.34 14.31
N THR A 137 12.12 -6.89 13.17
CA THR A 137 11.30 -6.27 12.12
C THR A 137 10.29 -7.26 11.55
N ARG A 138 10.70 -8.51 11.33
CA ARG A 138 9.81 -9.57 10.86
C ARG A 138 8.74 -9.90 11.90
N GLU A 139 9.11 -10.04 13.16
CA GLU A 139 8.18 -10.32 14.26
C GLU A 139 7.18 -9.17 14.45
N LYS A 140 7.65 -7.92 14.39
CA LYS A 140 6.79 -6.74 14.43
C LYS A 140 5.81 -6.71 13.26
N ALA A 141 6.26 -7.06 12.05
CA ALA A 141 5.40 -7.15 10.88
C ALA A 141 4.36 -8.28 11.04
N MET A 142 4.77 -9.45 11.53
CA MET A 142 3.86 -10.57 11.82
C MET A 142 2.80 -10.17 12.84
N LYS A 143 3.22 -9.55 13.94
CA LYS A 143 2.29 -9.05 14.97
C LYS A 143 1.35 -7.99 14.44
N ALA A 144 1.83 -7.05 13.62
CA ALA A 144 0.98 -6.04 13.01
C ALA A 144 -0.09 -6.65 12.10
N ILE A 145 0.22 -7.75 11.40
CA ILE A 145 -0.76 -8.50 10.60
C ILE A 145 -1.80 -9.16 11.51
N ASP A 146 -1.37 -9.84 12.59
CA ASP A 146 -2.29 -10.46 13.55
C ASP A 146 -3.22 -9.40 14.19
N ASP A 147 -2.65 -8.31 14.68
CA ASP A 147 -3.38 -7.18 15.28
C ASP A 147 -4.38 -6.57 14.28
N PHE A 148 -4.04 -6.48 12.99
CA PHE A 148 -4.96 -5.98 11.95
C PHE A 148 -6.18 -6.89 11.79
N TYR A 149 -5.97 -8.20 11.68
CA TYR A 149 -7.07 -9.14 11.50
C TYR A 149 -7.95 -9.27 12.75
N GLU A 150 -7.36 -9.23 13.94
CA GLU A 150 -8.15 -9.20 15.18
C GLU A 150 -9.04 -7.95 15.25
N ASN A 151 -8.48 -6.77 14.96
CA ASN A 151 -9.24 -5.52 14.94
C ASN A 151 -10.26 -5.43 13.81
N TYR A 152 -9.97 -6.02 12.65
CA TYR A 152 -10.91 -6.08 11.53
C TYR A 152 -12.08 -7.01 11.86
N ASN A 153 -11.79 -8.21 12.36
CA ASN A 153 -12.81 -9.19 12.70
C ASN A 153 -13.70 -8.68 13.84
N SER A 154 -13.12 -8.06 14.89
CA SER A 154 -13.91 -7.48 15.97
C SER A 154 -14.85 -6.38 15.45
N LYS A 155 -14.36 -5.46 14.63
CA LYS A 155 -15.21 -4.41 14.02
C LYS A 155 -16.29 -4.98 13.10
N LYS A 156 -15.96 -6.03 12.34
CA LYS A 156 -16.92 -6.72 11.48
C LYS A 156 -18.02 -7.36 12.31
N ASP A 157 -17.64 -8.10 13.35
CA ASP A 157 -18.58 -8.80 14.24
C ASP A 157 -19.44 -7.80 15.02
N ASP A 158 -18.85 -6.71 15.52
CA ASP A 158 -19.57 -5.61 16.16
C ASP A 158 -20.59 -4.97 15.19
N GLY A 159 -20.20 -4.76 13.93
CA GLY A 159 -21.11 -4.23 12.89
C GLY A 159 -22.25 -5.19 12.56
N ILE A 160 -21.98 -6.50 12.50
CA ILE A 160 -23.01 -7.52 12.30
C ILE A 160 -23.96 -7.56 13.50
N GLU A 161 -23.44 -7.53 14.73
CA GLU A 161 -24.24 -7.55 15.94
C GLU A 161 -25.09 -6.27 16.07
N GLN A 162 -24.53 -5.10 15.72
CA GLN A 162 -25.27 -3.85 15.65
C GLN A 162 -26.41 -3.94 14.62
N ASN A 163 -26.13 -4.39 13.40
CA ASN A 163 -27.15 -4.55 12.36
C ASN A 163 -28.25 -5.53 12.79
N ARG A 164 -27.89 -6.65 13.42
CA ARG A 164 -28.85 -7.62 13.96
C ARG A 164 -29.69 -7.02 15.10
N ALA A 165 -29.07 -6.25 15.99
CA ALA A 165 -29.75 -5.57 17.08
C ALA A 165 -30.70 -4.48 16.56
N GLU A 166 -30.29 -3.72 15.54
CA GLU A 166 -31.11 -2.72 14.87
C GLU A 166 -32.28 -3.36 14.11
N GLU A 167 -32.03 -4.45 13.39
CA GLU A 167 -33.08 -5.23 12.73
C GLU A 167 -34.11 -5.74 13.74
N LYS A 168 -33.64 -6.33 14.84
CA LYS A 168 -34.53 -6.81 15.91
C LYS A 168 -35.36 -5.67 16.50
N LYS A 169 -34.72 -4.53 16.81
CA LYS A 169 -35.44 -3.33 17.29
C LYS A 169 -36.44 -2.80 16.26
N PHE A 170 -36.08 -2.79 14.98
CA PHE A 170 -36.98 -2.36 13.91
C PHE A 170 -38.19 -3.28 13.77
N ILE A 171 -37.99 -4.60 13.84
CA ILE A 171 -39.08 -5.58 13.84
C ILE A 171 -39.97 -5.41 15.08
N GLU A 172 -39.38 -5.25 16.27
CA GLU A 172 -40.13 -4.98 17.50
C GLU A 172 -40.93 -3.67 17.41
N GLU A 173 -40.34 -2.58 16.90
CA GLU A 173 -41.03 -1.31 16.69
C GLU A 173 -42.15 -1.43 15.65
N ARG A 174 -41.94 -2.22 14.60
CA ARG A 174 -42.98 -2.53 13.60
C ARG A 174 -44.12 -3.31 14.23
N ASP A 175 -43.83 -4.38 14.96
CA ASP A 175 -44.83 -5.26 15.56
C ASP A 175 -45.60 -4.57 16.69
N ASN A 176 -44.89 -3.76 17.50
CA ASN A 176 -45.50 -2.87 18.49
C ASN A 176 -46.35 -1.79 17.82
N ALA A 177 -45.91 -1.19 16.70
CA ALA A 177 -46.73 -0.23 15.96
C ALA A 177 -47.96 -0.90 15.34
N VAL A 178 -47.87 -2.14 14.87
CA VAL A 178 -49.01 -2.90 14.37
C VAL A 178 -49.98 -3.27 15.50
N THR A 179 -49.50 -3.55 16.71
CA THR A 179 -50.34 -3.99 17.83
C THR A 179 -50.93 -2.82 18.64
N THR A 180 -50.19 -1.71 18.76
CA THR A 180 -50.54 -0.59 19.66
C THR A 180 -51.32 0.51 18.95
N VAL A 181 -51.12 0.68 17.64
CA VAL A 181 -51.77 1.76 16.88
C VAL A 181 -53.14 1.28 16.42
N GLY A 182 -54.17 1.66 17.17
CA GLY A 182 -55.58 1.30 16.97
C GLY A 182 -56.27 2.00 15.78
N ASN A 183 -55.54 2.74 14.94
CA ASN A 183 -56.05 3.37 13.73
C ASN A 183 -55.11 3.07 12.54
N THR A 184 -55.62 2.45 11.49
CA THR A 184 -54.88 2.14 10.26
C THR A 184 -54.23 3.37 9.61
N TRP A 185 -54.86 4.54 9.76
CA TRP A 185 -54.36 5.80 9.20
C TRP A 185 -53.11 6.32 9.91
N GLU A 186 -52.94 6.04 11.20
CA GLU A 186 -51.72 6.41 11.92
C GLU A 186 -50.51 5.55 11.49
N ARG A 187 -50.74 4.28 11.10
CA ARG A 187 -49.71 3.44 10.47
C ARG A 187 -49.30 3.97 9.10
N ILE A 188 -50.27 4.37 8.28
CA ILE A 188 -50.05 4.94 6.95
C ILE A 188 -49.24 6.24 7.05
N VAL A 189 -49.56 7.12 7.99
CA VAL A 189 -48.83 8.37 8.21
C VAL A 189 -47.39 8.13 8.68
N LYS A 190 -47.11 7.08 9.47
CA LYS A 190 -45.73 6.72 9.87
C LYS A 190 -44.88 6.16 8.71
N LEU A 191 -45.51 5.48 7.75
CA LEU A 191 -44.83 4.95 6.55
C LEU A 191 -44.58 6.01 5.47
N ILE A 192 -45.46 7.00 5.37
CA ILE A 192 -45.35 8.06 4.39
C ILE A 192 -44.45 9.17 4.95
N ASP A 193 -43.45 9.58 4.17
CA ASP A 193 -42.67 10.78 4.50
C ASP A 193 -43.54 12.03 4.35
N THR A 194 -44.18 12.45 5.45
CA THR A 194 -45.00 13.67 5.48
C THR A 194 -44.17 14.94 5.60
N SER A 195 -42.84 14.84 5.75
CA SER A 195 -41.99 16.01 5.78
C SER A 195 -42.04 16.74 4.44
N ASP A 196 -42.09 18.07 4.49
CA ASP A 196 -41.95 18.90 3.30
C ASP A 196 -40.45 19.04 2.96
N LYS A 197 -39.78 17.90 2.78
CA LYS A 197 -38.47 17.89 2.13
C LYS A 197 -38.70 18.47 0.75
N GLY A 198 -38.27 19.71 0.55
CA GLY A 198 -38.58 20.60 -0.58
C GLY A 198 -38.20 20.12 -1.98
N VAL A 199 -38.23 18.82 -2.23
CA VAL A 199 -38.41 18.19 -3.54
C VAL A 199 -39.77 18.66 -4.08
N LYS A 200 -39.76 19.86 -4.65
CA LYS A 200 -40.86 20.41 -5.42
C LYS A 200 -41.08 19.51 -6.64
N SER A 201 -41.85 18.44 -6.48
CA SER A 201 -42.51 17.79 -7.61
C SER A 201 -43.56 18.78 -8.10
N SER A 202 -43.12 19.71 -8.95
CA SER A 202 -43.85 20.88 -9.49
C SER A 202 -45.22 20.54 -10.11
N THR A 203 -45.48 19.26 -10.35
CA THR A 203 -46.65 18.73 -11.04
C THR A 203 -47.87 18.48 -10.14
N HIS A 204 -47.72 18.27 -8.83
CA HIS A 204 -48.88 18.02 -7.94
C HIS A 204 -48.70 18.60 -6.53
N ASP A 205 -49.62 19.48 -6.13
CA ASP A 205 -49.72 19.99 -4.77
C ASP A 205 -50.24 18.90 -3.82
N LYS A 206 -49.41 18.49 -2.85
CA LYS A 206 -49.72 17.46 -1.86
C LYS A 206 -50.21 18.05 -0.53
N THR A 207 -50.40 19.37 -0.44
CA THR A 207 -50.82 20.05 0.80
C THR A 207 -52.16 19.52 1.31
N ARG A 208 -53.17 19.47 0.44
CA ARG A 208 -54.50 18.92 0.79
C ARG A 208 -54.47 17.43 1.16
N PHE A 209 -53.57 16.67 0.53
CA PHE A 209 -53.39 15.25 0.84
C PHE A 209 -52.74 15.05 2.21
N ARG A 210 -51.74 15.88 2.56
CA ARG A 210 -51.16 15.88 3.90
C ARG A 210 -52.17 16.30 4.97
N GLU A 211 -52.95 17.35 4.74
CA GLU A 211 -54.03 17.79 5.64
C GLU A 211 -55.05 16.68 5.88
N LEU A 212 -55.49 16.01 4.81
CA LEU A 212 -56.39 14.87 4.87
C LEU A 212 -55.77 13.74 5.72
N LEU A 213 -54.54 13.32 5.43
CA LEU A 213 -53.86 12.26 6.20
C LEU A 213 -53.69 12.60 7.69
N MET A 214 -53.41 13.86 8.03
CA MET A 214 -53.31 14.31 9.43
C MET A 214 -54.66 14.28 10.14
N SER A 215 -55.74 14.64 9.44
CA SER A 215 -57.11 14.54 9.96
C SER A 215 -57.52 13.09 10.24
N LEU A 216 -57.29 12.19 9.28
CA LEU A 216 -57.64 10.76 9.45
C LEU A 216 -56.79 10.05 10.50
N ARG A 217 -55.57 10.52 10.79
CA ARG A 217 -54.71 9.98 11.84
C ARG A 217 -55.35 10.09 13.24
N GLY A 218 -56.00 11.22 13.53
CA GLY A 218 -56.57 11.51 14.85
C GLY A 218 -58.02 11.07 15.03
N ASP A 219 -58.71 10.71 13.94
CA ASP A 219 -60.12 10.33 13.96
C ASP A 219 -60.28 8.82 14.21
N SER A 220 -60.86 8.46 15.35
CA SER A 220 -61.15 7.08 15.74
C SER A 220 -62.32 6.46 14.97
N ASN A 221 -63.13 7.27 14.29
CA ASN A 221 -64.27 6.82 13.48
C ASN A 221 -63.96 6.87 11.97
N ALA A 222 -62.69 7.09 11.61
CA ALA A 222 -62.27 7.12 10.22
C ALA A 222 -62.57 5.78 9.51
N PRO A 223 -62.92 5.81 8.21
CA PRO A 223 -63.17 4.59 7.45
C PRO A 223 -61.93 3.68 7.48
N GLY A 224 -62.13 2.43 7.91
CA GLY A 224 -61.05 1.44 8.07
C GLY A 224 -60.27 1.52 9.38
N ALA A 225 -60.57 2.47 10.29
CA ALA A 225 -59.85 2.64 11.55
C ALA A 225 -59.94 1.41 12.47
N GLY A 226 -61.06 0.68 12.46
CA GLY A 226 -61.30 -0.49 13.31
C GLY A 226 -60.50 -1.75 12.97
N GLY A 227 -59.65 -1.72 11.93
CA GLY A 227 -58.89 -2.89 11.47
C GLY A 227 -59.76 -3.95 10.77
N TYR A 228 -59.11 -4.77 9.94
CA TYR A 228 -59.60 -6.09 9.51
C TYR A 228 -58.78 -7.16 10.22
#